data_AF-A0A1I1RHA7-F1
#
_entry.id   AF-A0A1I1RHA7-F1
#
_cell.length_a   1.000
_cell.length_b   1.000
_cell.length_c   1.000
_cell.angle_alpha   90.00
_cell.angle_beta   90.00
_cell.angle_gamma   90.00
#
_symmetry.space_group_name_H-M   'P 1'
#
loop_
_entity.id
_entity.type
_entity.pdbx_description
1 polymer ?
#
loop_
_entity_poly.entity_id
_entity_poly.type
_entity_poly.pdbx_seq_one_letter_code
_entity_poly.pdbx_strand_id
1 'polypeptide(L)'
;MRFGFFGRVCLTILVFVFFVFFSFSVTSSFLIGYGWHDQQRVIQVILLFLVCMLSIFNGCDFLSSQNLFLVLGVVVLGLVSACLSNFPEWALREWVVFLGCFLLALCVAKLCCDYRLDGAFFYLLAVVAVVLSAQFIVSYLAAFITGIQMLHVDVLVSGFSNPRSFGQFQVLVMPVLASLVMKNLSASRIFSFVFLMVLSISWCISYSLGGRGVWVALLVSNFLLFSVARKFWRILGVQAVAASMGGVLFWALFILIPSWIGEKAILHDGLRAGLSARDILWMDAWSMALDNPWFGAGPMHFAALHNDIAAHPHQMILQWLAEWGAPATTLVLILICKGMWSGTHYLRSDKSTETDASLWAAILGALVLAQVDGVFVMPYTQTWLAILVGVAIARWSAGPVFIRGWCLSRVMLAFPCALLLAAILIFDVPQLPFVQQHYLEEHVTGWKPRFWQQGWIPMSIRWRF
;
A
#
# COMPACT_ATOMS: atom_id res chain seq x y z
N MET A 1 -1.31 6.82 -34.98
CA MET A 1 -1.20 8.28 -34.73
C MET A 1 -0.08 8.51 -33.71
N ARG A 2 1.00 9.22 -34.07
CA ARG A 2 2.02 9.61 -33.08
C ARG A 2 1.42 10.71 -32.22
N PHE A 3 1.02 10.39 -31.00
CA PHE A 3 0.75 11.41 -29.98
C PHE A 3 1.99 12.33 -29.92
N GLY A 4 1.81 13.62 -30.22
CA GLY A 4 2.91 14.57 -30.32
C GLY A 4 3.73 14.64 -29.03
N PHE A 5 4.97 15.12 -29.11
CA PHE A 5 5.81 15.40 -27.93
C PHE A 5 5.04 16.14 -26.84
N PHE A 6 4.24 17.14 -27.25
CA PHE A 6 3.38 17.91 -26.36
C PHE A 6 2.36 17.05 -25.60
N GLY A 7 1.65 16.15 -26.27
CA GLY A 7 0.65 15.29 -25.62
C GLY A 7 1.27 14.34 -24.59
N ARG A 8 2.50 13.87 -24.82
CA ARG A 8 3.23 13.04 -23.85
C ARG A 8 3.64 13.85 -22.60
N VAL A 9 4.10 15.08 -22.78
CA VAL A 9 4.45 15.97 -21.67
C VAL A 9 3.21 16.30 -20.83
N CYS A 10 2.09 16.67 -21.47
CA CYS A 10 0.83 16.93 -20.77
C CYS A 10 0.36 15.72 -19.96
N LEU A 11 0.44 14.51 -20.53
CA LEU A 11 0.03 13.30 -19.83
C LEU A 11 0.96 12.96 -18.65
N THR A 12 2.27 13.16 -18.78
CA THR A 12 3.22 13.02 -17.67
C THR A 12 2.91 13.99 -16.53
N ILE A 13 2.63 15.26 -16.86
CA ILE A 13 2.24 16.27 -15.86
C ILE A 13 0.94 15.84 -15.18
N LEU A 14 -0.05 15.38 -15.94
CA LEU A 14 -1.33 14.92 -15.42
C LEU A 14 -1.15 13.74 -14.46
N VAL A 15 -0.32 12.76 -14.81
CA VAL A 15 0.04 11.64 -13.92
C VAL A 15 0.67 12.15 -12.62
N PHE A 16 1.58 13.14 -12.68
CA PHE A 16 2.18 13.74 -11.49
C PHE A 16 1.16 14.47 -10.61
N VAL A 17 0.24 15.22 -11.22
CA VAL A 17 -0.87 15.88 -10.49
C VAL A 17 -1.72 14.83 -9.78
N PHE A 18 -2.07 13.74 -10.46
CA PHE A 18 -2.84 12.66 -9.84
C PHE A 18 -2.06 11.88 -8.79
N PHE A 19 -0.74 11.77 -8.89
CA PHE A 19 0.09 11.24 -7.80
C PHE A 19 -0.01 12.08 -6.53
N VAL A 20 0.10 13.40 -6.66
CA VAL A 20 -0.04 14.31 -5.52
C VAL A 20 -1.46 14.22 -4.97
N PHE A 21 -2.46 14.27 -5.84
CA PHE A 21 -3.86 14.17 -5.44
C PHE A 21 -4.19 12.86 -4.70
N PHE A 22 -3.72 11.73 -5.25
CA PHE A 22 -3.79 10.43 -4.58
C PHE A 22 -3.10 10.45 -3.21
N SER A 23 -1.90 11.01 -3.12
CA SER A 23 -1.13 11.08 -1.87
C SER A 23 -1.92 11.79 -0.76
N PHE A 24 -2.65 12.85 -1.10
CA PHE A 24 -3.47 13.61 -0.16
C PHE A 24 -4.90 13.08 0.02
N SER A 25 -5.29 11.99 -0.64
CA SER A 25 -6.64 11.40 -0.51
C SER A 25 -6.96 10.86 0.88
N VAL A 26 -5.96 10.70 1.75
CA VAL A 26 -6.09 10.33 3.17
C VAL A 26 -6.28 11.55 4.09
N THR A 27 -6.14 12.77 3.57
CA THR A 27 -6.14 13.97 4.44
C THR A 27 -7.51 14.63 4.53
N SER A 28 -8.35 14.49 3.52
CA SER A 28 -9.72 15.03 3.51
C SER A 28 -10.65 14.15 2.69
N SER A 29 -11.90 14.05 3.13
CA SER A 29 -12.96 13.35 2.38
C SER A 29 -13.70 14.39 1.54
N PHE A 30 -13.54 14.32 0.23
CA PHE A 30 -14.13 15.28 -0.71
C PHE A 30 -15.09 14.64 -1.72
N LEU A 31 -15.07 13.31 -1.86
CA LEU A 31 -16.09 12.58 -2.63
C LEU A 31 -17.32 12.34 -1.74
N ILE A 32 -18.33 13.20 -1.88
CA ILE A 32 -19.59 13.10 -1.12
C ILE A 32 -20.25 11.74 -1.39
N GLY A 33 -20.63 11.04 -0.33
CA GLY A 33 -21.25 9.71 -0.40
C GLY A 33 -20.27 8.54 -0.46
N TYR A 34 -18.96 8.79 -0.52
CA TYR A 34 -17.93 7.76 -0.51
C TYR A 34 -17.18 7.77 0.82
N GLY A 35 -16.91 6.58 1.38
CA GLY A 35 -16.02 6.47 2.53
C GLY A 35 -14.54 6.59 2.14
N TRP A 36 -13.66 6.69 3.14
CA TRP A 36 -12.22 6.85 2.95
C TRP A 36 -11.60 5.82 2.01
N HIS A 37 -11.99 4.55 2.18
CA HIS A 37 -11.46 3.44 1.39
C HIS A 37 -11.82 3.59 -0.09
N ASP A 38 -13.09 3.91 -0.38
CA ASP A 38 -13.57 4.00 -1.75
C ASP A 38 -13.04 5.24 -2.45
N GLN A 39 -12.94 6.38 -1.76
CA GLN A 39 -12.26 7.56 -2.30
C GLN A 39 -10.84 7.23 -2.73
N GLN A 40 -10.07 6.53 -1.88
CA GLN A 40 -8.70 6.12 -2.21
C GLN A 40 -8.66 5.16 -3.40
N ARG A 41 -9.59 4.19 -3.48
CA ARG A 41 -9.69 3.25 -4.60
C ARG A 41 -10.06 3.97 -5.90
N VAL A 42 -11.03 4.87 -5.90
CA VAL A 42 -11.44 5.64 -7.08
C VAL A 42 -10.25 6.42 -7.63
N ILE A 43 -9.54 7.15 -6.78
CA ILE A 43 -8.39 7.95 -7.21
C ILE A 43 -7.23 7.05 -7.68
N GLN A 44 -7.01 5.91 -7.02
CA GLN A 44 -6.07 4.89 -7.51
C GLN A 44 -6.44 4.44 -8.92
N VAL A 45 -7.70 4.05 -9.18
CA VAL A 45 -8.14 3.58 -10.51
C VAL A 45 -7.94 4.66 -11.57
N ILE A 46 -8.22 5.94 -11.26
CA ILE A 46 -7.95 7.06 -12.18
C ILE A 46 -6.44 7.18 -12.46
N LEU A 47 -5.61 7.16 -11.42
CA LEU A 47 -4.15 7.21 -11.57
C LEU A 47 -3.63 6.04 -12.43
N LEU A 48 -4.09 4.82 -12.17
CA LEU A 48 -3.70 3.63 -12.91
C LEU A 48 -4.16 3.71 -14.37
N PHE A 49 -5.36 4.25 -14.65
CA PHE A 49 -5.85 4.48 -16.01
C PHE A 49 -4.93 5.44 -16.78
N LEU A 50 -4.58 6.58 -16.18
CA LEU A 50 -3.67 7.57 -16.77
C LEU A 50 -2.28 6.99 -17.02
N VAL A 51 -1.78 6.15 -16.11
CA VAL A 51 -0.51 5.44 -16.24
C VAL A 51 -0.55 4.42 -17.36
N CYS A 52 -1.66 3.71 -17.54
CA CYS A 52 -1.84 2.80 -18.69
C CYS A 52 -1.82 3.57 -20.00
N MET A 53 -2.55 4.69 -20.09
CA MET A 53 -2.51 5.59 -21.24
C MET A 53 -1.08 6.06 -21.53
N LEU A 54 -0.35 6.49 -20.49
CA LEU A 54 1.04 6.94 -20.63
C LEU A 54 1.95 5.80 -21.12
N SER A 55 1.77 4.58 -20.59
CA SER A 55 2.58 3.40 -20.92
C SER A 55 2.38 2.90 -22.36
N ILE A 56 1.23 3.17 -22.98
CA ILE A 56 1.00 2.89 -24.41
C ILE A 56 1.92 3.75 -25.29
N PHE A 57 2.17 5.01 -24.89
CA PHE A 57 2.94 5.96 -25.68
C PHE A 57 4.40 6.11 -25.26
N ASN A 58 4.70 5.83 -23.99
CA ASN A 58 6.02 5.95 -23.40
C ASN A 58 6.58 4.59 -23.01
N GLY A 59 7.75 4.30 -23.55
CA GLY A 59 8.42 3.06 -23.24
C GLY A 59 9.16 3.08 -21.91
N CYS A 60 8.84 2.14 -21.03
CA CYS A 60 9.63 1.81 -19.84
C CYS A 60 10.27 0.42 -20.04
N ASP A 61 11.58 0.37 -20.27
CA ASP A 61 12.32 -0.86 -20.57
C ASP A 61 13.22 -1.24 -19.39
N PHE A 62 12.67 -1.63 -18.25
CA PHE A 62 13.48 -1.92 -17.05
C PHE A 62 13.66 -3.41 -16.74
N LEU A 63 12.88 -4.27 -17.39
CA LEU A 63 12.92 -5.69 -17.13
C LEU A 63 13.88 -6.38 -18.08
N SER A 64 14.66 -7.33 -17.54
CA SER A 64 15.38 -8.31 -18.35
C SER A 64 14.38 -9.27 -19.02
N SER A 65 14.81 -9.97 -20.07
CA SER A 65 13.98 -10.96 -20.78
C SER A 65 13.43 -12.03 -19.86
N GLN A 66 14.24 -12.50 -18.90
CA GLN A 66 13.82 -13.45 -17.88
C GLN A 66 12.73 -12.87 -16.97
N ASN A 67 12.88 -11.63 -16.50
CA ASN A 67 11.88 -11.01 -15.62
C ASN A 67 10.59 -10.68 -16.38
N LEU A 68 10.68 -10.26 -17.64
CA LEU A 68 9.52 -10.12 -18.52
C LEU A 68 8.75 -11.44 -18.61
N PHE A 69 9.43 -12.56 -18.84
CA PHE A 69 8.77 -13.87 -18.93
C PHE A 69 8.05 -14.24 -17.64
N LEU A 70 8.69 -14.04 -16.49
CA LEU A 70 8.05 -14.27 -15.18
C LEU A 70 6.81 -13.40 -14.99
N VAL A 71 6.90 -12.11 -15.30
CA VAL A 71 5.77 -11.17 -15.20
C VAL A 71 4.63 -11.56 -16.14
N LEU A 72 4.93 -11.88 -17.41
CA LEU A 72 3.91 -12.35 -18.35
C LEU A 72 3.27 -13.66 -17.86
N GLY A 73 4.05 -14.56 -17.29
CA GLY A 73 3.53 -15.78 -16.66
C GLY A 73 2.52 -15.48 -15.56
N VAL A 74 2.83 -14.56 -14.65
CA VAL A 74 1.90 -14.11 -13.59
C VAL A 74 0.63 -13.50 -14.19
N VAL A 75 0.77 -12.61 -15.18
CA VAL A 75 -0.35 -11.92 -15.81
C VAL A 75 -1.28 -12.92 -16.51
N VAL A 76 -0.72 -13.83 -17.30
CA VAL A 76 -1.48 -14.84 -18.05
C VAL A 76 -2.14 -15.84 -17.11
N LEU A 77 -1.42 -16.38 -16.11
CA LEU A 77 -1.99 -17.30 -15.14
C LEU A 77 -3.11 -16.64 -14.32
N GLY A 78 -2.94 -15.38 -13.93
CA GLY A 78 -3.97 -14.61 -13.26
C GLY A 78 -5.19 -14.33 -14.13
N LEU A 79 -5.00 -14.13 -15.44
CA LEU A 79 -6.11 -13.95 -16.37
C LEU A 79 -6.88 -15.26 -16.55
N VAL A 80 -6.17 -16.38 -16.69
CA VAL A 80 -6.78 -17.72 -16.74
C VAL A 80 -7.58 -17.98 -15.46
N SER A 81 -6.97 -17.72 -14.29
CA SER A 81 -7.64 -17.78 -12.99
C SER A 81 -8.93 -16.96 -12.95
N ALA A 82 -8.86 -15.69 -13.38
CA ALA A 82 -10.03 -14.81 -13.42
C ALA A 82 -11.13 -15.33 -14.35
N CYS A 83 -10.77 -15.82 -15.54
CA CYS A 83 -11.73 -16.38 -16.50
C CYS A 83 -12.39 -17.68 -16.02
N LEU A 84 -11.69 -18.50 -15.23
CA LEU A 84 -12.21 -19.76 -14.67
C LEU A 84 -12.99 -19.57 -13.37
N SER A 85 -12.95 -18.37 -12.78
CA SER A 85 -13.58 -18.09 -11.49
C SER A 85 -15.11 -18.05 -11.56
N ASN A 86 -15.76 -18.25 -10.40
CA ASN A 86 -17.23 -18.20 -10.30
C ASN A 86 -17.80 -16.81 -10.62
N PHE A 87 -17.02 -15.75 -10.33
CA PHE A 87 -17.39 -14.37 -10.60
C PHE A 87 -16.29 -13.63 -11.38
N PRO A 88 -16.16 -13.88 -12.71
CA PRO A 88 -15.05 -13.35 -13.51
C PRO A 88 -14.92 -11.83 -13.49
N GLU A 89 -16.03 -11.10 -13.49
CA GLU A 89 -16.02 -9.64 -13.43
C GLU A 89 -15.36 -9.12 -12.15
N TRP A 90 -15.57 -9.79 -11.03
CA TRP A 90 -14.99 -9.45 -9.74
C TRP A 90 -13.50 -9.79 -9.69
N ALA A 91 -13.11 -10.94 -10.25
CA ALA A 91 -11.70 -11.30 -10.38
C ALA A 91 -10.93 -10.35 -11.31
N LEU A 92 -11.53 -9.93 -12.43
CA LEU A 92 -10.88 -9.01 -13.37
C LEU A 92 -10.58 -7.64 -12.76
N ARG A 93 -11.40 -7.17 -11.80
CA ARG A 93 -11.17 -5.91 -11.07
C ARG A 93 -9.87 -5.95 -10.26
N GLU A 94 -9.65 -7.01 -9.50
CA GLU A 94 -8.41 -7.14 -8.73
C GLU A 94 -7.21 -7.40 -9.64
N TRP A 95 -7.37 -8.28 -10.64
CA TRP A 95 -6.33 -8.55 -11.64
C TRP A 95 -5.84 -7.27 -12.33
N VAL A 96 -6.77 -6.39 -12.76
CA VAL A 96 -6.42 -5.15 -13.45
C VAL A 96 -5.72 -4.15 -12.53
N VAL A 97 -6.09 -4.08 -11.25
CA VAL A 97 -5.40 -3.21 -10.29
C VAL A 97 -3.97 -3.69 -10.04
N PHE A 98 -3.72 -5.00 -9.92
CA PHE A 98 -2.36 -5.52 -9.80
C PHE A 98 -1.52 -5.21 -11.05
N LEU A 99 -2.07 -5.42 -12.24
CA LEU A 99 -1.40 -5.07 -13.50
C LEU A 99 -1.14 -3.56 -13.61
N GLY A 100 -2.11 -2.74 -13.24
CA GLY A 100 -1.96 -1.29 -13.20
C GLY A 100 -0.88 -0.84 -12.22
N CYS A 101 -0.84 -1.39 -11.00
CA CYS A 101 0.22 -1.12 -10.02
C CYS A 101 1.61 -1.56 -10.51
N PHE A 102 1.70 -2.66 -11.26
CA PHE A 102 2.95 -3.04 -11.91
C PHE A 102 3.39 -2.03 -12.98
N LEU A 103 2.47 -1.58 -13.85
CA LEU A 103 2.75 -0.52 -14.84
C LEU A 103 3.11 0.81 -14.15
N LEU A 104 2.49 1.11 -13.00
CA LEU A 104 2.83 2.25 -12.15
C LEU A 104 4.28 2.19 -11.68
N ALA A 105 4.73 1.06 -11.18
CA ALA A 105 6.12 0.88 -10.75
C ALA A 105 7.10 1.13 -11.91
N LEU A 106 6.80 0.61 -13.11
CA LEU A 106 7.63 0.86 -14.30
C LEU A 106 7.61 2.34 -14.74
N CYS A 107 6.45 3.00 -14.64
CA CYS A 107 6.31 4.42 -14.93
C CYS A 107 7.14 5.27 -13.93
N VAL A 108 7.03 4.99 -12.64
CA VAL A 108 7.82 5.66 -11.60
C VAL A 108 9.31 5.44 -11.80
N ALA A 109 9.72 4.21 -12.15
CA ALA A 109 11.12 3.92 -12.45
C ALA A 109 11.65 4.80 -13.60
N LYS A 110 10.87 4.91 -14.68
CA LYS A 110 11.19 5.80 -15.80
C LYS A 110 11.30 7.26 -15.37
N LEU A 111 10.34 7.76 -14.62
CA LEU A 111 10.34 9.14 -14.14
C LEU A 111 11.56 9.44 -13.25
N CYS A 112 11.98 8.48 -12.42
CA CYS A 112 13.19 8.62 -11.61
C CYS A 112 14.45 8.66 -12.48
N CYS A 113 14.55 7.83 -13.52
CA CYS A 113 15.70 7.86 -14.42
C CYS A 113 15.75 9.12 -15.30
N ASP A 114 14.62 9.52 -15.87
CA ASP A 114 14.53 10.63 -16.82
C ASP A 114 14.66 12.00 -16.12
N TYR A 115 14.09 12.14 -14.91
CA TYR A 115 13.96 13.43 -14.22
C TYR A 115 14.57 13.49 -12.81
N ARG A 116 15.19 12.40 -12.31
CA ARG A 116 15.77 12.32 -10.95
C ARG A 116 14.77 12.68 -9.84
N LEU A 117 13.56 12.15 -9.97
CA LEU A 117 12.44 12.38 -9.05
C LEU A 117 12.40 11.42 -7.85
N ASP A 118 13.41 10.58 -7.66
CA ASP A 118 13.46 9.59 -6.58
C ASP A 118 13.34 10.24 -5.20
N GLY A 119 14.03 11.36 -4.97
CA GLY A 119 13.90 12.12 -3.72
C GLY A 119 12.51 12.75 -3.53
N ALA A 120 11.83 13.14 -4.61
CA ALA A 120 10.54 13.82 -4.54
C ALA A 120 9.45 12.91 -3.95
N PHE A 121 9.44 11.62 -4.31
CA PHE A 121 8.49 10.65 -3.74
C PHE A 121 8.69 10.45 -2.23
N PHE A 122 9.94 10.50 -1.75
CA PHE A 122 10.25 10.38 -0.32
C PHE A 122 9.75 11.59 0.46
N TYR A 123 10.00 12.80 -0.06
CA TYR A 123 9.49 14.01 0.57
C TYR A 123 7.96 14.10 0.47
N LEU A 124 7.33 13.66 -0.62
CA LEU A 124 5.87 13.62 -0.74
C LEU A 124 5.26 12.69 0.32
N LEU A 125 5.82 11.49 0.49
CA LEU A 125 5.41 10.55 1.53
C LEU A 125 5.57 11.15 2.94
N ALA A 126 6.68 11.84 3.19
CA ALA A 126 6.94 12.51 4.46
C ALA A 126 6.00 13.70 4.72
N VAL A 127 5.66 14.47 3.70
CA VAL A 127 4.70 15.59 3.80
C VAL A 127 3.31 15.06 4.18
N VAL A 128 2.87 13.95 3.58
CA VAL A 128 1.61 13.32 4.00
C VAL A 128 1.67 12.91 5.48
N ALA A 129 2.77 12.31 5.93
CA ALA A 129 2.93 11.94 7.34
C ALA A 129 2.97 13.16 8.28
N VAL A 130 3.53 14.30 7.85
CA VAL A 130 3.47 15.58 8.58
C VAL A 130 2.02 16.01 8.75
N VAL A 131 1.22 16.00 7.66
CA VAL A 131 -0.20 16.40 7.72
C VAL A 131 -1.01 15.47 8.62
N LEU A 132 -0.84 14.15 8.48
CA LEU A 132 -1.54 13.18 9.34
C LEU A 132 -1.14 13.31 10.81
N SER A 133 0.14 13.60 11.10
CA SER A 133 0.61 13.87 12.47
C SER A 133 0.02 15.15 13.04
N ALA A 134 -0.09 16.20 12.22
CA ALA A 134 -0.75 17.44 12.61
C ALA A 134 -2.25 17.22 12.87
N GLN A 135 -2.94 16.47 12.01
CA GLN A 135 -4.34 16.09 12.21
C GLN A 135 -4.56 15.32 13.51
N PHE A 136 -3.69 14.34 13.81
CA PHE A 136 -3.73 13.63 15.07
C PHE A 136 -3.59 14.56 16.29
N ILE A 137 -2.63 15.49 16.27
CA ILE A 137 -2.45 16.48 17.35
C ILE A 137 -3.69 17.37 17.47
N VAL A 138 -4.22 17.88 16.36
CA VAL A 138 -5.40 18.74 16.35
C VAL A 138 -6.61 18.00 16.90
N SER A 139 -6.86 16.75 16.48
CA SER A 139 -7.94 15.91 17.00
C SER A 139 -7.80 15.66 18.50
N TYR A 140 -6.57 15.39 18.96
CA TYR A 140 -6.29 15.21 20.38
C TYR A 140 -6.59 16.49 21.17
N LEU A 141 -6.12 17.65 20.72
CA LEU A 141 -6.40 18.93 21.37
C LEU A 141 -7.90 19.30 21.34
N ALA A 142 -8.58 19.01 20.23
CA ALA A 142 -10.00 19.27 20.07
C ALA A 142 -10.86 18.47 21.07
N ALA A 143 -10.45 17.25 21.45
CA ALA A 143 -11.12 16.46 22.47
C ALA A 143 -11.22 17.20 23.82
N PHE A 144 -10.23 18.03 24.17
CA PHE A 144 -10.26 18.84 25.39
C PHE A 144 -11.00 20.16 25.19
N ILE A 145 -10.76 20.85 24.07
CA ILE A 145 -11.38 22.18 23.80
C ILE A 145 -12.91 22.08 23.71
N THR A 146 -13.42 21.00 23.11
CA THR A 146 -14.86 20.78 22.94
C THR A 146 -15.55 20.26 24.21
N GLY A 147 -14.80 19.86 25.23
CA GLY A 147 -15.33 19.26 26.45
C GLY A 147 -15.89 17.84 26.28
N ILE A 148 -15.88 17.28 25.07
CA ILE A 148 -16.36 15.92 24.79
C ILE A 148 -15.44 14.87 25.43
N GLN A 149 -14.14 15.20 25.60
CA GLN A 149 -13.10 14.38 26.26
C GLN A 149 -13.02 12.93 25.75
N MET A 150 -13.49 12.65 24.54
CA MET A 150 -13.46 11.33 23.95
C MET A 150 -12.03 11.01 23.46
N LEU A 151 -11.22 10.46 24.34
CA LEU A 151 -9.87 9.96 24.04
C LEU A 151 -9.92 8.53 23.48
N HIS A 152 -10.73 8.34 22.45
CA HIS A 152 -10.82 7.10 21.70
C HIS A 152 -9.88 7.16 20.50
N VAL A 153 -8.86 6.31 20.47
CA VAL A 153 -7.79 6.41 19.47
C VAL A 153 -8.28 6.33 18.01
N ASP A 154 -9.34 5.54 17.74
CA ASP A 154 -9.90 5.43 16.38
C ASP A 154 -10.56 6.72 15.89
N VAL A 155 -10.93 7.63 16.79
CA VAL A 155 -11.48 8.95 16.43
C VAL A 155 -10.36 9.98 16.24
N LEU A 156 -9.23 9.78 16.92
CA LEU A 156 -8.08 10.68 16.85
C LEU A 156 -7.30 10.53 15.54
N VAL A 157 -7.37 9.35 14.91
CA VAL A 157 -6.72 9.05 13.64
C VAL A 157 -7.72 9.16 12.50
N SER A 158 -7.52 10.12 11.60
CA SER A 158 -8.34 10.33 10.41
C SER A 158 -7.71 9.71 9.16
N GLY A 159 -8.50 9.63 8.09
CA GLY A 159 -8.00 9.34 6.74
C GLY A 159 -8.05 7.90 6.30
N PHE A 160 -8.37 6.97 7.20
CA PHE A 160 -8.46 5.54 6.90
C PHE A 160 -9.75 4.96 7.47
N SER A 161 -10.38 4.04 6.73
CA SER A 161 -11.58 3.32 7.19
C SER A 161 -11.26 2.27 8.26
N ASN A 162 -10.00 1.87 8.39
CA ASN A 162 -9.53 0.91 9.37
C ASN A 162 -8.17 1.36 9.93
N PRO A 163 -7.96 1.34 11.25
CA PRO A 163 -6.68 1.71 11.86
C PRO A 163 -5.49 0.86 11.39
N ARG A 164 -5.74 -0.40 10.97
CA ARG A 164 -4.71 -1.26 10.38
C ARG A 164 -4.14 -0.67 9.10
N SER A 165 -4.98 -0.06 8.27
CA SER A 165 -4.55 0.59 7.01
C SER A 165 -3.64 1.79 7.29
N PHE A 166 -3.86 2.52 8.38
CA PHE A 166 -2.90 3.53 8.85
C PHE A 166 -1.56 2.88 9.23
N GLY A 167 -1.59 1.79 9.99
CA GLY A 167 -0.38 1.02 10.33
C GLY A 167 0.39 0.51 9.11
N GLN A 168 -0.31 0.09 8.05
CA GLN A 168 0.32 -0.29 6.78
C GLN A 168 1.07 0.88 6.13
N PHE A 169 0.49 2.08 6.14
CA PHE A 169 1.18 3.30 5.71
C PHE A 169 2.40 3.61 6.60
N GLN A 170 2.27 3.46 7.92
CA GLN A 170 3.37 3.69 8.87
C GLN A 170 4.61 2.84 8.55
N VAL A 171 4.41 1.54 8.23
CA VAL A 171 5.53 0.65 7.86
C VAL A 171 6.29 1.15 6.63
N LEU A 172 5.63 1.82 5.69
CA LEU A 172 6.27 2.41 4.51
C LEU A 172 7.00 3.72 4.85
N VAL A 173 6.36 4.62 5.59
CA VAL A 173 6.88 5.98 5.79
C VAL A 173 7.91 6.08 6.91
N MET A 174 7.84 5.25 7.95
CA MET A 174 8.73 5.38 9.11
C MET A 174 10.21 5.14 8.76
N PRO A 175 10.59 4.13 7.95
CA PRO A 175 11.97 4.02 7.46
C PRO A 175 12.40 5.23 6.63
N VAL A 176 11.51 5.75 5.79
CA VAL A 176 11.76 6.93 4.95
C VAL A 176 12.05 8.17 5.82
N LEU A 177 11.21 8.44 6.83
CA LEU A 177 11.42 9.53 7.79
C LEU A 177 12.77 9.42 8.49
N ALA A 178 13.17 8.22 8.94
CA ALA A 178 14.47 8.02 9.59
C ALA A 178 15.64 8.40 8.65
N SER A 179 15.57 8.04 7.37
CA SER A 179 16.58 8.47 6.40
C SER A 179 16.56 9.99 6.13
N LEU A 180 15.38 10.61 6.12
CA LEU A 180 15.24 12.06 5.93
C LEU A 180 15.76 12.86 7.13
N VAL A 181 15.60 12.36 8.36
CA VAL A 181 16.23 12.94 9.56
C VAL A 181 17.74 13.03 9.35
N MET A 182 18.36 11.92 8.96
CA MET A 182 19.82 11.84 8.73
C MET A 182 20.27 12.74 7.58
N LYS A 183 19.59 12.66 6.44
CA LYS A 183 19.93 13.44 5.23
C LYS A 183 19.87 14.94 5.47
N ASN A 184 18.91 15.41 6.25
CA ASN A 184 18.72 16.84 6.49
C ASN A 184 19.48 17.35 7.72
N LEU A 185 20.17 16.50 8.49
CA LEU A 185 20.88 16.93 9.70
C LEU A 185 21.96 17.99 9.41
N SER A 186 22.67 17.84 8.30
CA SER A 186 23.69 18.79 7.84
C SER A 186 23.10 19.96 7.05
N ALA A 187 22.04 19.71 6.25
CA ALA A 187 21.45 20.72 5.37
C ALA A 187 20.50 21.68 6.08
N SER A 188 19.65 21.17 6.98
CA SER A 188 18.69 21.96 7.75
C SER A 188 18.27 21.20 9.02
N ARG A 189 18.82 21.62 10.15
CA ARG A 189 18.47 21.04 11.46
C ARG A 189 16.98 21.15 11.78
N ILE A 190 16.30 22.17 11.26
CA ILE A 190 14.86 22.34 11.42
C ILE A 190 14.11 21.20 10.74
N PHE A 191 14.42 20.89 9.47
CA PHE A 191 13.78 19.78 8.78
C PHE A 191 14.10 18.43 9.42
N SER A 192 15.35 18.22 9.84
CA SER A 192 15.74 17.02 10.58
C SER A 192 14.91 16.86 11.85
N PHE A 193 14.73 17.94 12.63
CA PHE A 193 13.91 17.94 13.84
C PHE A 193 12.43 17.67 13.54
N VAL A 194 11.85 18.33 12.53
CA VAL A 194 10.45 18.10 12.13
C VAL A 194 10.22 16.64 11.77
N PHE A 195 11.08 16.02 10.97
CA PHE A 195 10.93 14.61 10.62
C PHE A 195 11.12 13.67 11.82
N LEU A 196 11.99 14.02 12.77
CA LEU A 196 12.16 13.25 14.00
C LEU A 196 10.89 13.32 14.88
N MET A 197 10.27 14.51 14.98
CA MET A 197 9.02 14.68 15.70
C MET A 197 7.88 13.91 15.04
N VAL A 198 7.74 13.99 13.72
CA VAL A 198 6.74 13.21 12.96
C VAL A 198 6.95 11.71 13.12
N LEU A 199 8.20 11.24 13.09
CA LEU A 199 8.52 9.83 13.33
C LEU A 199 8.16 9.42 14.77
N SER A 200 8.40 10.28 15.75
CA SER A 200 8.06 10.04 17.17
C SER A 200 6.54 10.02 17.39
N ILE A 201 5.79 10.93 16.76
CA ILE A 201 4.32 10.93 16.76
C ILE A 201 3.79 9.67 16.08
N SER A 202 4.41 9.23 14.98
CA SER A 202 4.05 7.97 14.33
C SER A 202 4.23 6.78 15.27
N TRP A 203 5.34 6.71 16.01
CA TRP A 203 5.51 5.68 17.05
C TRP A 203 4.44 5.77 18.14
N CYS A 204 4.12 6.98 18.63
CA CYS A 204 3.05 7.21 19.60
C CYS A 204 1.70 6.66 19.11
N ILE A 205 1.30 6.99 17.87
CA ILE A 205 0.07 6.48 17.26
C ILE A 205 0.13 4.96 17.10
N SER A 206 1.29 4.40 16.74
CA SER A 206 1.45 2.96 16.61
C SER A 206 1.26 2.23 17.95
N TYR A 207 1.73 2.82 19.06
CA TYR A 207 1.51 2.31 20.40
C TYR A 207 0.04 2.39 20.82
N SER A 208 -0.62 3.51 20.57
CA SER A 208 -2.04 3.69 20.94
C SER A 208 -2.99 2.79 20.14
N LEU A 209 -2.67 2.49 18.88
CA LEU A 209 -3.41 1.55 18.03
C LEU A 209 -3.09 0.07 18.28
N GLY A 210 -2.14 -0.26 19.17
CA GLY A 210 -1.76 -1.65 19.43
C GLY A 210 -1.28 -2.39 18.17
N GLY A 211 -0.58 -1.67 17.27
CA GLY A 211 -0.19 -2.13 15.94
C GLY A 211 0.92 -3.18 15.91
N ARG A 212 0.75 -4.33 16.58
CA ARG A 212 1.79 -5.38 16.72
C ARG A 212 2.46 -5.79 15.39
N GLY A 213 1.66 -5.93 14.33
CA GLY A 213 2.17 -6.23 13.00
C GLY A 213 3.17 -5.19 12.50
N VAL A 214 2.90 -3.90 12.76
CA VAL A 214 3.79 -2.77 12.43
C VAL A 214 5.08 -2.88 13.23
N TRP A 215 5.00 -3.15 14.53
CA TRP A 215 6.19 -3.25 15.38
C TRP A 215 7.08 -4.42 14.96
N VAL A 216 6.49 -5.59 14.71
CA VAL A 216 7.22 -6.77 14.22
C VAL A 216 7.83 -6.51 12.83
N ALA A 217 7.06 -5.93 11.91
CA ALA A 217 7.54 -5.60 10.57
C ALA A 217 8.73 -4.64 10.60
N LEU A 218 8.64 -3.56 11.38
CA LEU A 218 9.73 -2.59 11.55
C LEU A 218 10.94 -3.21 12.27
N LEU A 219 10.72 -4.03 13.30
CA LEU A 219 11.81 -4.71 14.01
C LEU A 219 12.56 -5.65 13.07
N VAL A 220 11.84 -6.51 12.35
CA VAL A 220 12.43 -7.48 11.42
C VAL A 220 13.14 -6.77 10.28
N SER A 221 12.54 -5.74 9.66
CA SER A 221 13.17 -5.05 8.54
C SER A 221 14.42 -4.29 8.95
N ASN A 222 14.42 -3.63 10.11
CA ASN A 222 15.60 -2.94 10.65
C ASN A 222 16.70 -3.92 11.08
N PHE A 223 16.35 -5.04 11.73
CA PHE A 223 17.31 -6.08 12.12
C PHE A 223 17.98 -6.72 10.89
N LEU A 224 17.21 -7.05 9.87
CA LEU A 224 17.74 -7.61 8.63
C LEU A 224 18.56 -6.57 7.85
N LEU A 225 18.16 -5.29 7.85
CA LEU A 225 18.97 -4.21 7.26
C LEU A 225 20.34 -4.12 7.95
N PHE A 226 20.38 -4.15 9.29
CA PHE A 226 21.64 -4.16 10.03
C PHE A 226 22.49 -5.38 9.70
N SER A 227 21.88 -6.56 9.56
CA SER A 227 22.56 -7.80 9.20
C SER A 227 23.16 -7.74 7.79
N VAL A 228 22.46 -7.14 6.83
CA VAL A 228 22.87 -7.05 5.42
C VAL A 228 23.88 -5.93 5.17
N ALA A 229 23.70 -4.78 5.81
CA ALA A 229 24.45 -3.55 5.55
C ALA A 229 24.67 -2.72 6.83
N ARG A 230 25.53 -3.22 7.72
CA ARG A 230 25.87 -2.63 9.04
C ARG A 230 26.23 -1.14 9.00
N LYS A 231 26.77 -0.64 7.87
CA LYS A 231 27.10 0.79 7.70
C LYS A 231 25.92 1.73 7.92
N PHE A 232 24.68 1.25 7.74
CA PHE A 232 23.46 2.03 7.95
C PHE A 232 22.88 1.94 9.36
N TRP A 233 23.66 1.48 10.36
CA TRP A 233 23.21 1.34 11.75
C TRP A 233 22.61 2.63 12.35
N ARG A 234 23.03 3.82 11.88
CA ARG A 234 22.48 5.10 12.34
C ARG A 234 20.98 5.25 12.08
N ILE A 235 20.45 4.62 11.02
CA ILE A 235 19.02 4.59 10.75
C ILE A 235 18.28 3.87 11.88
N LEU A 236 18.84 2.75 12.38
CA LEU A 236 18.30 2.04 13.54
C LEU A 236 18.38 2.90 14.80
N GLY A 237 19.48 3.64 14.98
CA GLY A 237 19.62 4.60 16.08
C GLY A 237 18.51 5.66 16.05
N VAL A 238 18.24 6.27 14.89
CA VAL A 238 17.15 7.24 14.73
C VAL A 238 15.79 6.60 15.01
N GLN A 239 15.54 5.38 14.53
CA GLN A 239 14.31 4.64 14.83
C GLN A 239 14.15 4.38 16.33
N ALA A 240 15.20 3.94 17.01
CA ALA A 240 15.17 3.66 18.45
C ALA A 240 14.93 4.93 19.28
N VAL A 241 15.58 6.04 18.93
CA VAL A 241 15.36 7.35 19.59
C VAL A 241 13.91 7.78 19.38
N ALA A 242 13.40 7.75 18.15
CA ALA A 242 12.03 8.14 17.87
C ALA A 242 11.00 7.21 18.50
N ALA A 243 11.27 5.90 18.57
CA ALA A 243 10.43 4.93 19.27
C ALA A 243 10.37 5.21 20.78
N SER A 244 11.49 5.61 21.38
CA SER A 244 11.57 5.99 22.78
C SER A 244 10.82 7.30 23.05
N MET A 245 11.05 8.32 22.22
CA MET A 245 10.33 9.60 22.30
C MET A 245 8.82 9.41 22.07
N GLY A 246 8.44 8.58 21.12
CA GLY A 246 7.04 8.21 20.86
C GLY A 246 6.41 7.45 22.02
N GLY A 247 7.18 6.63 22.74
CA GLY A 247 6.72 5.93 23.94
C GLY A 247 6.48 6.89 25.11
N VAL A 248 7.39 7.85 25.32
CA VAL A 248 7.19 8.93 26.29
C VAL A 248 5.97 9.78 25.93
N LEU A 249 5.80 10.12 24.65
CA LEU A 249 4.64 10.87 24.18
C LEU A 249 3.34 10.08 24.38
N PHE A 250 3.34 8.78 24.05
CA PHE A 250 2.21 7.89 24.30
C PHE A 250 1.83 7.87 25.78
N TRP A 251 2.80 7.67 26.66
CA TRP A 251 2.57 7.70 28.11
C TRP A 251 2.02 9.04 28.58
N ALA A 252 2.59 10.15 28.11
CA ALA A 252 2.11 11.48 28.47
C ALA A 252 0.66 11.73 28.01
N LEU A 253 0.36 11.45 26.74
CA LEU A 253 -0.95 11.76 26.14
C LEU A 253 -2.06 10.80 26.58
N PHE A 254 -1.78 9.51 26.74
CA PHE A 254 -2.84 8.52 26.96
C PHE A 254 -2.89 7.97 28.38
N ILE A 255 -1.88 8.22 29.21
CA ILE A 255 -1.83 7.76 30.60
C ILE A 255 -1.80 8.94 31.57
N LEU A 256 -0.78 9.81 31.48
CA LEU A 256 -0.57 10.91 32.42
C LEU A 256 -1.69 11.95 32.35
N ILE A 257 -1.92 12.56 31.17
CA ILE A 257 -2.93 13.62 31.01
C ILE A 257 -4.34 13.12 31.37
N PRO A 258 -4.81 11.96 30.88
CA PRO A 258 -6.15 11.47 31.19
C PRO A 258 -6.31 11.19 32.69
N SER A 259 -5.31 10.56 33.32
CA SER A 259 -5.34 10.32 34.77
C SER A 259 -5.42 11.60 35.60
N TRP A 260 -4.75 12.66 35.15
CA TRP A 260 -4.75 13.95 35.82
C TRP A 260 -6.12 14.65 35.76
N ILE A 261 -6.87 14.46 34.68
CA ILE A 261 -8.23 15.02 34.53
C ILE A 261 -9.35 14.08 34.98
N GLY A 262 -9.01 12.90 35.53
CA GLY A 262 -9.98 11.91 36.00
C GLY A 262 -10.64 11.08 34.89
N GLU A 263 -10.10 11.10 33.67
CA GLU A 263 -10.63 10.38 32.50
C GLU A 263 -9.81 9.13 32.15
N LYS A 264 -10.38 8.27 31.30
CA LYS A 264 -9.68 7.09 30.76
C LYS A 264 -9.65 7.13 29.24
N ALA A 265 -8.45 6.98 28.67
CA ALA A 265 -8.30 6.77 27.24
C ALA A 265 -8.78 5.37 26.82
N ILE A 266 -9.46 5.29 25.68
CA ILE A 266 -9.86 4.02 25.06
C ILE A 266 -8.83 3.68 23.99
N LEU A 267 -7.99 2.69 24.30
CA LEU A 267 -6.87 2.23 23.50
C LEU A 267 -7.10 0.82 23.00
N HIS A 268 -6.41 0.43 21.92
CA HIS A 268 -6.37 -0.97 21.51
C HIS A 268 -5.38 -1.74 22.37
N ASP A 269 -5.77 -2.93 22.84
CA ASP A 269 -4.88 -3.81 23.58
C ASP A 269 -3.81 -4.41 22.65
N GLY A 270 -2.60 -3.86 22.76
CA GLY A 270 -1.41 -4.31 22.04
C GLY A 270 -0.74 -5.56 22.65
N LEU A 271 -1.13 -6.01 23.84
CA LEU A 271 -0.55 -7.17 24.54
C LEU A 271 -1.49 -8.38 24.61
N ARG A 272 -2.68 -8.30 24.01
CA ARG A 272 -3.66 -9.41 23.94
C ARG A 272 -3.06 -10.73 23.43
N ALA A 273 -3.39 -11.85 24.07
CA ALA A 273 -3.06 -13.17 23.54
C ALA A 273 -3.91 -13.51 22.30
N GLY A 274 -3.36 -14.27 21.35
CA GLY A 274 -4.11 -14.81 20.20
C GLY A 274 -3.97 -14.06 18.87
N LEU A 275 -4.46 -14.71 17.81
CA LEU A 275 -4.27 -14.32 16.40
C LEU A 275 -5.30 -13.32 15.88
N SER A 276 -6.21 -12.82 16.73
CA SER A 276 -7.33 -11.95 16.33
C SER A 276 -8.24 -12.61 15.27
N ALA A 277 -8.56 -13.89 15.48
CA ALA A 277 -9.36 -14.75 14.60
C ALA A 277 -8.75 -15.04 13.20
N ARG A 278 -7.47 -14.72 12.99
CA ARG A 278 -6.78 -15.02 11.72
C ARG A 278 -6.59 -16.51 11.47
N ASP A 279 -6.57 -17.33 12.51
CA ASP A 279 -6.52 -18.79 12.42
C ASP A 279 -7.66 -19.36 11.57
N ILE A 280 -8.89 -18.87 11.75
CA ILE A 280 -10.05 -19.24 10.93
C ILE A 280 -9.82 -18.82 9.48
N LEU A 281 -9.47 -17.55 9.26
CA LEU A 281 -9.22 -17.01 7.92
C LEU A 281 -8.09 -17.74 7.17
N TRP A 282 -7.04 -18.14 7.88
CA TRP A 282 -5.91 -18.87 7.31
C TRP A 282 -6.28 -20.30 6.96
N MET A 283 -7.10 -20.95 7.79
CA MET A 283 -7.63 -22.28 7.50
C MET A 283 -8.53 -22.26 6.26
N ASP A 284 -9.43 -21.27 6.16
CA ASP A 284 -10.32 -21.11 5.01
C ASP A 284 -9.51 -20.87 3.72
N ALA A 285 -8.49 -20.01 3.78
CA ALA A 285 -7.64 -19.74 2.62
C ALA A 285 -6.81 -20.96 2.24
N TRP A 286 -6.33 -21.71 3.22
CA TRP A 286 -5.61 -22.96 2.99
C TRP A 286 -6.52 -24.02 2.34
N SER A 287 -7.75 -24.19 2.84
CA SER A 287 -8.74 -25.08 2.24
C SER A 287 -9.03 -24.68 0.79
N MET A 288 -9.30 -23.40 0.53
CA MET A 288 -9.52 -22.88 -0.82
C MET A 288 -8.32 -23.16 -1.75
N ALA A 289 -7.09 -23.03 -1.23
CA ALA A 289 -5.88 -23.34 -1.99
C ALA A 289 -5.74 -24.84 -2.31
N LEU A 290 -6.13 -25.72 -1.39
CA LEU A 290 -6.16 -27.17 -1.63
C LEU A 290 -7.23 -27.57 -2.66
N ASP A 291 -8.38 -26.89 -2.63
CA ASP A 291 -9.47 -27.12 -3.58
C ASP A 291 -9.15 -26.59 -4.99
N ASN A 292 -8.31 -25.55 -5.09
CA ASN A 292 -7.98 -24.87 -6.35
C ASN A 292 -6.46 -24.69 -6.57
N PRO A 293 -5.64 -25.77 -6.57
CA PRO A 293 -4.19 -25.66 -6.44
C PRO A 293 -3.50 -25.04 -7.66
N TRP A 294 -4.06 -25.22 -8.87
CA TRP A 294 -3.41 -24.85 -10.13
C TRP A 294 -3.66 -23.40 -10.54
N PHE A 295 -4.91 -22.96 -10.49
CA PHE A 295 -5.29 -21.63 -10.96
C PHE A 295 -5.96 -20.78 -9.86
N GLY A 296 -6.14 -21.32 -8.65
CA GLY A 296 -6.87 -20.62 -7.60
C GLY A 296 -8.35 -20.48 -7.91
N ALA A 297 -9.12 -19.98 -6.94
CA ALA A 297 -10.56 -19.74 -7.09
C ALA A 297 -10.88 -18.49 -7.95
N GLY A 298 -9.87 -17.70 -8.30
CA GLY A 298 -9.99 -16.40 -8.94
C GLY A 298 -9.47 -15.27 -8.03
N PRO A 299 -8.77 -14.25 -8.57
CA PRO A 299 -8.46 -13.04 -7.81
C PRO A 299 -9.69 -12.53 -7.04
N MET A 300 -9.50 -12.06 -5.81
CA MET A 300 -10.55 -11.58 -4.92
C MET A 300 -11.56 -12.61 -4.42
N HIS A 301 -11.48 -13.89 -4.80
CA HIS A 301 -12.53 -14.87 -4.48
C HIS A 301 -12.57 -15.34 -3.03
N PHE A 302 -11.56 -15.02 -2.21
CA PHE A 302 -11.73 -15.19 -0.76
C PHE A 302 -12.92 -14.37 -0.24
N ALA A 303 -13.23 -13.23 -0.86
CA ALA A 303 -14.39 -12.41 -0.54
C ALA A 303 -15.74 -13.04 -0.94
N ALA A 304 -15.75 -14.21 -1.59
CA ALA A 304 -16.98 -14.99 -1.79
C ALA A 304 -17.28 -15.92 -0.60
N LEU A 305 -16.28 -16.23 0.23
CA LEU A 305 -16.44 -17.02 1.45
C LEU A 305 -16.89 -16.13 2.61
N HIS A 306 -18.21 -15.98 2.75
CA HIS A 306 -18.80 -15.15 3.80
C HIS A 306 -18.45 -15.66 5.20
N ASN A 307 -17.92 -14.76 6.04
CA ASN A 307 -17.57 -15.01 7.43
C ASN A 307 -17.67 -13.71 8.24
N ASP A 308 -17.70 -13.79 9.57
CA ASP A 308 -17.89 -12.61 10.43
C ASP A 308 -16.61 -11.77 10.61
N ILE A 309 -15.47 -12.21 10.09
CA ILE A 309 -14.15 -11.69 10.44
C ILE A 309 -13.64 -10.72 9.36
N ALA A 310 -13.42 -11.18 8.12
CA ALA A 310 -12.87 -10.37 7.03
C ALA A 310 -13.05 -11.00 5.63
N ALA A 311 -13.10 -10.14 4.61
CA ALA A 311 -13.17 -10.53 3.19
C ALA A 311 -11.80 -10.89 2.57
N HIS A 312 -10.75 -11.05 3.40
CA HIS A 312 -9.42 -11.47 2.98
C HIS A 312 -8.63 -12.11 4.13
N PRO A 313 -7.66 -12.99 3.85
CA PRO A 313 -7.03 -13.79 4.91
C PRO A 313 -5.96 -13.06 5.74
N HIS A 314 -5.65 -11.80 5.39
CA HIS A 314 -4.58 -11.02 6.04
C HIS A 314 -3.19 -11.70 5.93
N GLN A 315 -2.96 -12.50 4.89
CA GLN A 315 -1.71 -13.21 4.66
C GLN A 315 -1.52 -13.32 3.15
N MET A 316 -0.52 -12.63 2.60
CA MET A 316 -0.31 -12.52 1.15
C MET A 316 -0.12 -13.86 0.46
N ILE A 317 0.71 -14.75 1.00
CA ILE A 317 1.03 -16.04 0.40
C ILE A 317 -0.21 -16.94 0.34
N LEU A 318 -0.95 -17.07 1.45
CA LEU A 318 -2.20 -17.82 1.50
C LEU A 318 -3.25 -17.22 0.56
N GLN A 319 -3.36 -15.89 0.52
CA GLN A 319 -4.26 -15.21 -0.41
C GLN A 319 -3.91 -15.54 -1.86
N TRP A 320 -2.65 -15.45 -2.25
CA TRP A 320 -2.19 -15.77 -3.60
C TRP A 320 -2.37 -17.26 -3.93
N LEU A 321 -2.08 -18.17 -3.00
CA LEU A 321 -2.31 -19.60 -3.20
C LEU A 321 -3.79 -19.90 -3.44
N ALA A 322 -4.67 -19.33 -2.60
CA ALA A 322 -6.11 -19.54 -2.66
C ALA A 322 -6.74 -18.94 -3.93
N GLU A 323 -6.35 -17.71 -4.28
CA GLU A 323 -7.03 -16.93 -5.31
C GLU A 323 -6.35 -17.02 -6.69
N TRP A 324 -5.02 -17.18 -6.76
CA TRP A 324 -4.25 -17.19 -8.02
C TRP A 324 -3.61 -18.55 -8.34
N GLY A 325 -3.58 -19.49 -7.38
CA GLY A 325 -2.98 -20.80 -7.53
C GLY A 325 -1.48 -20.85 -7.29
N ALA A 326 -0.95 -22.06 -7.08
CA ALA A 326 0.46 -22.30 -6.77
C ALA A 326 1.45 -21.85 -7.85
N PRO A 327 1.19 -22.05 -9.16
CA PRO A 327 2.08 -21.57 -10.23
C PRO A 327 2.26 -20.05 -10.21
N ALA A 328 1.17 -19.27 -10.18
CA ALA A 328 1.25 -17.81 -10.18
C ALA A 328 1.91 -17.29 -8.90
N THR A 329 1.56 -17.87 -7.75
CA THR A 329 2.19 -17.55 -6.46
C THR A 329 3.70 -17.76 -6.50
N THR A 330 4.15 -18.89 -7.05
CA THR A 330 5.58 -19.21 -7.15
C THR A 330 6.33 -18.18 -7.99
N LEU A 331 5.77 -17.79 -9.14
CA LEU A 331 6.40 -16.79 -10.01
C LEU A 331 6.50 -15.41 -9.33
N VAL A 332 5.47 -15.00 -8.58
CA VAL A 332 5.50 -13.75 -7.81
C VAL A 332 6.53 -13.81 -6.67
N LEU A 333 6.61 -14.92 -5.94
CA LEU A 333 7.62 -15.08 -4.90
C LEU A 333 9.04 -15.03 -5.47
N ILE A 334 9.28 -15.65 -6.63
CA ILE A 334 10.56 -15.54 -7.34
C ILE A 334 10.87 -14.08 -7.68
N LEU A 335 9.91 -13.32 -8.22
CA LEU A 335 10.09 -11.90 -8.55
C LEU A 335 10.40 -11.05 -7.30
N ILE A 336 9.68 -11.27 -6.20
CA ILE A 336 9.92 -10.60 -4.91
C ILE A 336 11.34 -10.92 -4.41
N CYS A 337 11.72 -12.20 -4.38
CA CYS A 337 13.06 -12.62 -3.95
C CYS A 337 14.15 -12.00 -4.82
N LYS A 338 13.99 -12.01 -6.15
CA LYS A 338 14.96 -11.37 -7.08
C LYS A 338 15.07 -9.87 -6.83
N GLY A 339 13.95 -9.17 -6.60
CA GLY A 339 13.94 -7.74 -6.29
C GLY A 339 14.66 -7.42 -4.98
N MET A 340 14.33 -8.13 -3.91
CA MET A 340 14.95 -7.94 -2.59
C MET A 340 16.42 -8.35 -2.58
N TRP A 341 16.80 -9.37 -3.35
CA TRP A 341 18.19 -9.77 -3.54
C TRP A 341 18.99 -8.70 -4.28
N SER A 342 18.43 -8.11 -5.34
CA SER A 342 19.04 -6.99 -6.07
C SER A 342 19.28 -5.80 -5.14
N GLY A 343 18.29 -5.45 -4.31
CA GLY A 343 18.44 -4.40 -3.30
C GLY A 343 19.52 -4.72 -2.27
N THR A 344 19.57 -5.96 -1.78
CA THR A 344 20.62 -6.44 -0.85
C THR A 344 22.01 -6.28 -1.46
N HIS A 345 22.18 -6.69 -2.72
CA HIS A 345 23.45 -6.55 -3.42
C HIS A 345 23.82 -5.07 -3.61
N TYR A 346 22.85 -4.22 -3.95
CA TYR A 346 23.06 -2.79 -4.10
C TYR A 346 23.48 -2.12 -2.78
N LEU A 347 22.83 -2.45 -1.66
CA LEU A 347 23.14 -1.91 -0.33
C LEU A 347 24.56 -2.23 0.14
N ARG A 348 25.14 -3.33 -0.33
CA ARG A 348 26.52 -3.73 -0.02
C ARG A 348 27.56 -2.97 -0.85
N SER A 349 27.15 -2.31 -1.93
CA SER A 349 28.05 -1.49 -2.76
C SER A 349 28.36 -0.13 -2.13
N ASP A 350 29.47 0.51 -2.51
CA ASP A 350 29.83 1.84 -2.01
C ASP A 350 28.92 2.97 -2.51
N LYS A 351 28.11 2.71 -3.54
CA LYS A 351 27.19 3.69 -4.15
C LYS A 351 25.89 3.85 -3.37
N SER A 352 25.57 2.92 -2.47
CA SER A 352 24.32 2.94 -1.71
C SER A 352 24.26 4.11 -0.72
N THR A 353 23.09 4.68 -0.55
CA THR A 353 22.81 5.79 0.37
C THR A 353 21.80 5.40 1.45
N GLU A 354 21.60 6.24 2.46
CA GLU A 354 20.57 6.06 3.49
C GLU A 354 19.16 5.96 2.90
N THR A 355 18.93 6.61 1.75
CA THR A 355 17.69 6.51 0.96
C THR A 355 17.45 5.07 0.49
N ASP A 356 18.51 4.37 0.06
CA ASP A 356 18.39 2.97 -0.40
C ASP A 356 18.11 2.03 0.77
N ALA A 357 18.76 2.30 1.91
CA ALA A 357 18.57 1.52 3.12
C ALA A 357 17.13 1.64 3.65
N SER A 358 16.58 2.86 3.69
CA SER A 358 15.18 3.08 4.08
C SER A 358 14.19 2.53 3.06
N LEU A 359 14.47 2.64 1.76
CA LEU A 359 13.65 2.03 0.71
C LEU A 359 13.54 0.51 0.88
N TRP A 360 14.69 -0.13 1.10
CA TRP A 360 14.77 -1.57 1.30
C TRP A 360 14.05 -2.00 2.58
N ALA A 361 14.24 -1.26 3.68
CA ALA A 361 13.56 -1.53 4.95
C ALA A 361 12.04 -1.30 4.87
N ALA A 362 11.57 -0.30 4.11
CA ALA A 362 10.15 -0.04 3.89
C ALA A 362 9.48 -1.16 3.09
N ILE A 363 10.08 -1.57 1.97
CA ILE A 363 9.56 -2.67 1.14
C ILE A 363 9.59 -3.99 1.92
N LEU A 364 10.69 -4.30 2.61
CA LEU A 364 10.77 -5.51 3.43
C LEU A 364 9.75 -5.48 4.59
N GLY A 365 9.62 -4.33 5.26
CA GLY A 365 8.63 -4.15 6.31
C GLY A 365 7.21 -4.43 5.80
N ALA A 366 6.87 -3.90 4.62
CA ALA A 366 5.57 -4.16 4.00
C ALA A 366 5.36 -5.64 3.68
N LEU A 367 6.38 -6.34 3.18
CA LEU A 367 6.32 -7.79 2.91
C LEU A 367 6.15 -8.63 4.18
N VAL A 368 6.81 -8.24 5.28
CA VAL A 368 6.65 -8.88 6.60
C VAL A 368 5.25 -8.61 7.16
N LEU A 369 4.79 -7.35 7.12
CA LEU A 369 3.44 -6.98 7.56
C LEU A 369 2.37 -7.71 6.75
N ALA A 370 2.59 -7.91 5.45
CA ALA A 370 1.67 -8.60 4.56
C ALA A 370 1.42 -10.08 4.93
N GLN A 371 2.18 -10.65 5.87
CA GLN A 371 1.92 -11.98 6.42
C GLN A 371 0.90 -11.97 7.57
N VAL A 372 0.49 -10.79 8.06
CA VAL A 372 -0.50 -10.66 9.15
C VAL A 372 -1.52 -9.53 8.93
N ASP A 373 -1.48 -8.88 7.76
CA ASP A 373 -2.35 -7.76 7.39
C ASP A 373 -2.62 -7.71 5.87
N GLY A 374 -3.67 -6.99 5.46
CA GLY A 374 -4.14 -6.85 4.08
C GLY A 374 -3.36 -5.83 3.25
N VAL A 375 -2.03 -5.81 3.33
CA VAL A 375 -1.14 -4.81 2.68
C VAL A 375 -1.38 -4.70 1.17
N PHE A 376 -1.59 -5.83 0.50
CA PHE A 376 -1.80 -5.90 -0.96
C PHE A 376 -3.26 -5.73 -1.39
N VAL A 377 -4.17 -5.57 -0.42
CA VAL A 377 -5.60 -5.33 -0.67
C VAL A 377 -5.91 -3.84 -0.58
N MET A 378 -5.34 -3.12 0.39
CA MET A 378 -5.70 -1.72 0.64
C MET A 378 -5.18 -0.78 -0.47
N PRO A 379 -6.03 0.07 -1.08
CA PRO A 379 -5.65 0.90 -2.24
C PRO A 379 -4.49 1.84 -1.95
N TYR A 380 -4.51 2.46 -0.76
CA TYR A 380 -3.50 3.44 -0.35
C TYR A 380 -2.10 2.81 -0.25
N THR A 381 -2.00 1.73 0.53
CA THR A 381 -0.75 0.99 0.76
C THR A 381 -0.25 0.33 -0.52
N GLN A 382 -1.13 -0.31 -1.30
CA GLN A 382 -0.77 -0.97 -2.56
C GLN A 382 -0.13 0.01 -3.56
N THR A 383 -0.70 1.21 -3.68
CA THR A 383 -0.19 2.24 -4.59
C THR A 383 1.15 2.81 -4.13
N TRP A 384 1.30 3.13 -2.84
CA TRP A 384 2.58 3.58 -2.30
C TRP A 384 3.67 2.52 -2.40
N LEU A 385 3.34 1.25 -2.17
CA LEU A 385 4.26 0.14 -2.37
C LEU A 385 4.70 0.05 -3.84
N ALA A 386 3.77 0.19 -4.79
CA ALA A 386 4.10 0.22 -6.22
C ALA A 386 5.03 1.40 -6.59
N ILE A 387 4.80 2.59 -6.01
CA ILE A 387 5.69 3.75 -6.19
C ILE A 387 7.09 3.44 -5.65
N LEU A 388 7.19 2.93 -4.42
CA LEU A 388 8.48 2.59 -3.81
C LEU A 388 9.20 1.48 -4.57
N VAL A 389 8.49 0.45 -5.05
CA VAL A 389 9.05 -0.57 -5.95
C VAL A 389 9.55 0.06 -7.25
N GLY A 390 8.85 1.04 -7.82
CA GLY A 390 9.32 1.79 -8.97
C GLY A 390 10.61 2.56 -8.72
N VAL A 391 10.71 3.24 -7.57
CA VAL A 391 11.96 3.90 -7.15
C VAL A 391 13.08 2.86 -6.97
N ALA A 392 12.76 1.69 -6.39
CA ALA A 392 13.72 0.61 -6.19
C ALA A 392 14.23 0.04 -7.52
N ILE A 393 13.35 -0.13 -8.52
CA ILE A 393 13.73 -0.54 -9.88
C ILE A 393 14.70 0.49 -10.47
N ALA A 394 14.40 1.79 -10.38
CA ALA A 394 15.28 2.84 -10.93
C ALA A 394 16.67 2.87 -10.25
N ARG A 395 16.73 2.61 -8.94
CA ARG A 395 17.97 2.74 -8.16
C ARG A 395 18.81 1.48 -8.13
N TRP A 396 18.19 0.29 -8.05
CA TRP A 396 18.88 -0.98 -7.85
C TRP A 396 19.14 -1.76 -9.16
N SER A 397 18.50 -1.37 -10.26
CA SER A 397 18.77 -1.99 -11.57
C SER A 397 20.01 -1.41 -12.24
N ALA A 398 20.56 -2.14 -13.20
CA ALA A 398 21.68 -1.67 -14.04
C ALA A 398 21.27 -0.60 -15.09
N GLY A 399 20.06 -0.05 -14.99
CA GLY A 399 19.48 0.90 -15.94
C GLY A 399 18.53 0.24 -16.95
N PRO A 400 17.99 1.02 -17.90
CA PRO A 400 17.06 0.53 -18.91
C PRO A 400 17.72 -0.51 -19.82
N VAL A 401 17.02 -1.62 -20.07
CA VAL A 401 17.45 -2.73 -20.93
C VAL A 401 16.59 -2.76 -22.19
N PHE A 402 17.18 -2.45 -23.34
CA PHE A 402 16.44 -2.54 -24.61
C PHE A 402 16.13 -4.00 -24.97
N ILE A 403 14.84 -4.35 -25.07
CA ILE A 403 14.37 -5.68 -25.48
C ILE A 403 13.55 -5.57 -26.76
N ARG A 404 13.96 -6.31 -27.80
CA ARG A 404 13.22 -6.43 -29.06
C ARG A 404 11.82 -7.02 -28.78
N GLY A 405 10.76 -6.32 -29.22
CA GLY A 405 9.36 -6.77 -29.05
C GLY A 405 8.67 -6.30 -27.77
N TRP A 406 9.40 -5.74 -26.81
CA TRP A 406 8.80 -5.24 -25.56
C TRP A 406 7.80 -4.09 -25.79
N CYS A 407 7.99 -3.31 -26.85
CA CYS A 407 7.00 -2.29 -27.25
C CYS A 407 5.62 -2.90 -27.51
N LEU A 408 5.56 -4.05 -28.18
CA LEU A 408 4.32 -4.74 -28.47
C LEU A 408 3.72 -5.34 -27.18
N SER A 409 4.51 -6.00 -26.35
CA SER A 409 4.02 -6.58 -25.09
C SER A 409 3.46 -5.51 -24.15
N ARG A 410 4.08 -4.33 -24.08
CA ARG A 410 3.53 -3.21 -23.30
C ARG A 410 2.15 -2.78 -23.77
N VAL A 411 1.99 -2.58 -25.08
CA VAL A 411 0.69 -2.15 -25.63
C VAL A 411 -0.36 -3.23 -25.37
N MET A 412 0.01 -4.50 -25.52
CA MET A 412 -0.87 -5.64 -25.22
C MET A 412 -1.25 -5.76 -23.74
N LEU A 413 -0.42 -5.26 -22.82
CA LEU A 413 -0.74 -5.22 -21.39
C LEU A 413 -1.54 -3.96 -21.02
N ALA A 414 -1.07 -2.78 -21.43
CA ALA A 414 -1.60 -1.50 -21.02
C ALA A 414 -2.98 -1.19 -21.63
N PHE A 415 -3.25 -1.61 -22.87
CA PHE A 415 -4.51 -1.31 -23.53
C PHE A 415 -5.70 -2.06 -22.89
N PRO A 416 -5.68 -3.41 -22.73
CA PRO A 416 -6.75 -4.11 -22.02
C PRO A 416 -6.89 -3.64 -20.58
N CYS A 417 -5.77 -3.36 -19.91
CA CYS A 417 -5.76 -2.82 -18.56
C CYS A 417 -6.52 -1.48 -18.49
N ALA A 418 -6.24 -0.57 -19.43
CA ALA A 418 -6.94 0.72 -19.48
C ALA A 418 -8.44 0.58 -19.77
N LEU A 419 -8.83 -0.35 -20.65
CA LEU A 419 -10.25 -0.59 -20.94
C LEU A 419 -11.01 -1.08 -19.71
N LEU A 420 -10.45 -2.04 -18.96
CA LEU A 420 -11.06 -2.55 -17.74
C LEU A 420 -11.11 -1.49 -16.63
N LEU A 421 -10.06 -0.70 -16.45
CA LEU A 421 -10.07 0.43 -15.51
C LEU A 421 -11.11 1.50 -15.90
N ALA A 422 -11.23 1.80 -17.20
CA ALA A 422 -12.27 2.71 -17.69
C ALA A 422 -13.68 2.15 -17.44
N ALA A 423 -13.89 0.86 -17.64
CA ALA A 423 -15.17 0.21 -17.31
C ALA A 423 -15.52 0.37 -15.82
N ILE A 424 -14.56 0.18 -14.92
CA ILE A 424 -14.78 0.41 -13.47
C ILE A 424 -15.17 1.87 -13.20
N LEU A 425 -14.47 2.84 -13.79
CA LEU A 425 -14.76 4.27 -13.60
C LEU A 425 -16.14 4.69 -14.15
N ILE A 426 -16.58 4.07 -15.25
CA ILE A 426 -17.82 4.43 -15.94
C ILE A 426 -19.03 3.71 -15.32
N PHE A 427 -18.89 2.43 -14.98
CA PHE A 427 -20.02 1.59 -14.57
C PHE A 427 -20.11 1.41 -13.05
N ASP A 428 -19.00 1.19 -12.35
CA ASP A 428 -19.06 0.90 -10.91
C ASP A 428 -19.14 2.18 -10.08
N VAL A 429 -18.20 3.12 -10.32
CA VAL A 429 -18.01 4.28 -9.45
C VAL A 429 -19.31 5.07 -9.26
N PRO A 430 -20.03 5.49 -10.32
CA PRO A 430 -21.22 6.34 -10.15
C PRO A 430 -22.35 5.70 -9.33
N GLN A 431 -22.43 4.37 -9.32
CA GLN A 431 -23.49 3.63 -8.63
C GLN A 431 -23.06 3.16 -7.23
N LEU A 432 -21.78 3.23 -6.89
CA LEU A 432 -21.20 2.61 -5.70
C LEU A 432 -21.89 3.01 -4.39
N PRO A 433 -22.17 4.31 -4.09
CA PRO A 433 -22.81 4.68 -2.83
C PRO A 433 -24.19 4.03 -2.64
N PHE A 434 -24.98 3.95 -3.71
CA PHE A 434 -26.31 3.34 -3.69
C PHE A 434 -26.22 1.82 -3.51
N VAL A 435 -25.34 1.16 -4.28
CA VAL A 435 -25.18 -0.30 -4.23
C VAL A 435 -24.69 -0.75 -2.86
N GLN A 436 -23.76 -0.02 -2.24
CA GLN A 436 -23.26 -0.33 -0.91
C GLN A 436 -24.30 -0.11 0.18
N GLN A 437 -25.06 0.99 0.11
CA GLN A 437 -26.13 1.24 1.07
C GLN A 437 -27.17 0.11 1.01
N HIS A 438 -27.61 -0.26 -0.20
CA HIS A 438 -28.55 -1.37 -0.37
C HIS A 438 -28.00 -2.69 0.15
N TYR A 439 -26.72 -2.98 -0.12
CA TYR A 439 -26.06 -4.20 0.38
C TYR A 439 -26.10 -4.27 1.91
N LEU A 440 -25.84 -3.16 2.60
CA LEU A 440 -25.87 -3.08 4.06
C LEU A 440 -27.29 -3.14 4.65
N GLU A 441 -28.29 -2.65 3.93
CA GLU A 441 -29.70 -2.78 4.32
C GLU A 441 -30.18 -4.23 4.18
N GLU A 442 -29.75 -4.94 3.13
CA GLU A 442 -30.08 -6.35 2.90
C GLU A 442 -29.30 -7.31 3.82
N HIS A 443 -28.01 -7.02 4.06
CA HIS A 443 -27.11 -7.87 4.81
C HIS A 443 -26.68 -7.12 6.07
N VAL A 444 -27.20 -7.51 7.23
CA VAL A 444 -26.83 -6.97 8.56
C VAL A 444 -25.36 -7.32 8.88
N THR A 445 -24.44 -6.67 8.19
CA THR A 445 -23.01 -6.94 8.18
C THR A 445 -22.26 -5.62 8.32
N GLY A 446 -21.12 -5.64 9.01
CA GLY A 446 -20.23 -4.49 9.06
C GLY A 446 -19.39 -4.36 7.79
N TRP A 447 -18.75 -3.21 7.61
CA TRP A 447 -17.79 -2.98 6.53
C TRP A 447 -16.60 -3.95 6.61
N LYS A 448 -16.27 -4.63 5.50
CA LYS A 448 -15.12 -5.56 5.39
C LYS A 448 -14.26 -5.25 4.16
N PRO A 449 -13.58 -4.08 4.10
CA PRO A 449 -13.01 -3.58 2.86
C PRO A 449 -12.15 -4.60 2.08
N ARG A 450 -12.42 -4.73 0.78
CA ARG A 450 -11.62 -5.52 -0.18
C ARG A 450 -11.29 -4.64 -1.39
N PHE A 451 -12.00 -4.80 -2.50
CA PHE A 451 -11.85 -3.91 -3.64
C PHE A 451 -12.53 -2.57 -3.37
N TRP A 452 -13.79 -2.66 -2.95
CA TRP A 452 -14.62 -1.59 -2.42
C TRP A 452 -14.83 -1.79 -0.90
N GLN A 453 -15.38 -0.78 -0.22
CA GLN A 453 -15.52 -0.75 1.24
C GLN A 453 -16.46 -1.83 1.79
N GLN A 454 -17.49 -2.26 1.05
CA GLN A 454 -18.39 -3.34 1.48
C GLN A 454 -17.67 -4.68 1.63
N GLY A 455 -16.67 -4.95 0.77
CA GLY A 455 -15.85 -6.15 0.84
C GLY A 455 -16.34 -7.36 0.05
N TRP A 456 -17.51 -7.87 0.41
CA TRP A 456 -18.01 -9.16 -0.06
C TRP A 456 -18.44 -9.17 -1.53
N ILE A 457 -18.40 -10.37 -2.13
CA ILE A 457 -18.90 -10.64 -3.48
C ILE A 457 -19.79 -11.89 -3.54
N PRO A 458 -20.75 -11.93 -4.48
CA PRO A 458 -21.18 -10.83 -5.34
C PRO A 458 -22.01 -9.79 -4.55
N MET A 459 -21.96 -8.51 -4.95
CA MET A 459 -23.01 -7.58 -4.54
C MET A 459 -24.28 -7.96 -5.28
N SER A 460 -25.39 -8.16 -4.55
CA SER A 460 -26.65 -8.79 -4.99
C SER A 460 -27.33 -8.15 -6.21
N ILE A 461 -26.87 -7.00 -6.70
CA ILE A 461 -27.49 -6.29 -7.82
C ILE A 461 -26.71 -6.53 -9.13
N ARG A 462 -27.17 -7.50 -9.93
CA ARG A 462 -26.96 -7.47 -11.39
C ARG A 462 -27.97 -6.51 -11.99
N TRP A 463 -27.58 -5.27 -12.26
CA TRP A 463 -28.29 -4.51 -13.29
C TRP A 463 -27.94 -5.13 -14.64
N ARG A 464 -28.83 -5.99 -15.14
CA ARG A 464 -28.81 -6.37 -16.55
C ARG A 464 -29.03 -5.07 -17.33
N PHE A 465 -27.99 -4.60 -18.02
CA PHE A 465 -28.17 -3.62 -19.09
C PHE A 465 -28.82 -4.27 -20.30
#